data_AF-A0AAW3FF59-F1
#
_entry.id   AF-A0AAW3FF59-F1
#
_cell.length_a   1.000
_cell.length_b   1.000
_cell.length_c   1.000
_cell.angle_alpha   90.00
_cell.angle_beta   90.00
_cell.angle_gamma   90.00
#
_symmetry.space_group_name_H-M   'P 1'
#
loop_
_entity.id
_entity.type
_entity.pdbx_description
1 polymer ?
#
loop_
_entity_poly.entity_id
_entity_poly.type
_entity_poly.pdbx_seq_one_letter_code
_entity_poly.pdbx_strand_id
1 'polypeptide(L)'
;MFKYLHLSLTLLLGLVSAGVSAQSPQPSKDGYFRIVNANNRADGKQYVYVTGAYAAMPNATKAEATTLPGTVIHLKMVENGTNTGVYDVQTLRSQGVDVINGYLNPAIEKVEKALKDKLNEKLSSPLASIAYGIFNTSVIGQWDLKMHLKSVRTSDGRDAYYAYATVPSMQPICDFWHTYGMFAGSALNNYPNLKAALDSGNPDDVWYEIERLALAKIESSSYASTELVNIIKHYIGTTRAENRINQGQTYYLISGNLKKVDPSGTAHNPANPMGTAHNEYDGTEAKFDFVNNNTNDQYWGPELPVTKDAAMWILEEVNNTNYFGVKPSANMRGRDGKYYTTLYVDFPFKIVGDVKAYTIEGVNAQNVQGYYFAKVKKLAQQGDVVPAQTAVVLECNSTNPVDNQLLPQGDETPQTSGNRLCGTYFGAAINGLEVKDGAGNAYNVTHDNVRAFNINTADARNPIGFYKLNSAVTSVPGNKAFLVLTSTEAQAKSFVLSFDDGETTGIETINVEKNATEDGVYYDLQGRRVEHPTRGIYILNGKKVVIK
;
A
#
# COMPACT_ATOMS: atom_id res chain seq x y z
N MET A 1 5.26 -3.55 -27.86
CA MET A 1 3.90 -3.54 -28.42
C MET A 1 3.02 -4.67 -27.89
N PHE A 2 3.54 -5.88 -27.61
CA PHE A 2 2.83 -6.93 -26.85
C PHE A 2 3.24 -6.95 -25.35
N LYS A 3 2.89 -5.90 -24.61
CA LYS A 3 2.99 -5.84 -23.12
C LYS A 3 1.81 -5.12 -22.45
N TYR A 4 0.75 -4.82 -23.22
CA TYR A 4 -0.44 -4.05 -22.80
C TYR A 4 -1.77 -4.69 -23.25
N LEU A 5 -1.77 -5.93 -23.73
CA LEU A 5 -2.96 -6.57 -24.34
C LEU A 5 -3.78 -7.40 -23.33
N HIS A 6 -3.88 -6.93 -22.08
CA HIS A 6 -4.16 -7.81 -20.95
C HIS A 6 -4.90 -7.09 -19.79
N LEU A 7 -5.95 -6.34 -20.14
CA LEU A 7 -7.09 -6.08 -19.26
C LEU A 7 -8.25 -5.55 -20.12
N SER A 8 -9.09 -6.45 -20.64
CA SER A 8 -10.14 -6.13 -21.61
C SER A 8 -11.45 -6.88 -21.32
N LEU A 9 -12.04 -6.63 -20.14
CA LEU A 9 -13.49 -6.83 -19.93
C LEU A 9 -14.10 -6.11 -18.70
N THR A 10 -14.98 -5.14 -18.98
CA THR A 10 -16.15 -4.55 -18.24
C THR A 10 -16.60 -3.29 -19.04
N LEU A 11 -17.58 -2.42 -18.68
CA LEU A 11 -17.85 -1.11 -19.39
C LEU A 11 -18.29 0.14 -18.48
N LEU A 12 -17.81 1.42 -18.66
CA LEU A 12 -18.17 2.76 -17.98
C LEU A 12 -19.29 3.50 -18.74
N LEU A 13 -19.69 4.64 -18.12
CA LEU A 13 -20.35 5.93 -18.47
C LEU A 13 -20.45 6.33 -19.98
N GLY A 14 -20.62 7.57 -20.48
CA GLY A 14 -20.65 8.94 -19.91
C GLY A 14 -20.93 10.04 -20.93
N LEU A 15 -20.97 11.30 -20.46
CA LEU A 15 -21.17 12.60 -21.18
C LEU A 15 -22.65 13.01 -21.42
N VAL A 16 -23.13 14.27 -21.31
CA VAL A 16 -22.60 15.62 -20.88
C VAL A 16 -23.82 16.39 -20.27
N SER A 17 -23.79 17.36 -19.33
CA SER A 17 -23.29 18.74 -19.47
C SER A 17 -23.69 19.69 -18.31
N ALA A 18 -22.87 20.74 -18.12
CA ALA A 18 -23.12 22.08 -17.55
C ALA A 18 -24.15 22.29 -16.40
N GLY A 19 -23.64 22.75 -15.25
CA GLY A 19 -24.44 23.40 -14.21
C GLY A 19 -23.56 24.10 -13.16
N VAL A 20 -23.38 25.42 -13.27
CA VAL A 20 -22.80 26.20 -12.16
C VAL A 20 -23.85 26.33 -11.07
N SER A 21 -23.61 25.67 -9.93
CA SER A 21 -24.37 25.89 -8.71
C SER A 21 -23.41 25.78 -7.52
N ALA A 22 -23.18 26.89 -6.83
CA ALA A 22 -22.43 26.88 -5.59
C ALA A 22 -23.23 26.11 -4.53
N GLN A 23 -22.77 24.92 -4.17
CA GLN A 23 -23.18 24.27 -2.93
C GLN A 23 -22.18 24.63 -1.83
N SER A 24 -22.76 25.04 -0.69
CA SER A 24 -22.11 25.23 0.60
C SER A 24 -21.06 24.14 0.90
N PRO A 25 -19.96 24.46 1.60
CA PRO A 25 -18.88 23.52 1.86
C PRO A 25 -19.43 22.27 2.54
N GLN A 26 -19.55 21.20 1.76
CA GLN A 26 -19.89 19.88 2.27
C GLN A 26 -18.80 19.49 3.28
N PRO A 27 -19.13 18.83 4.40
CA PRO A 27 -18.13 18.40 5.39
C PRO A 27 -17.27 17.27 4.82
N SER A 28 -16.28 17.64 3.99
CA SER A 28 -15.27 16.74 3.47
C SER A 28 -14.31 16.32 4.57
N LYS A 29 -14.04 15.02 4.67
CA LYS A 29 -12.91 14.52 5.47
C LYS A 29 -11.80 14.12 4.51
N ASP A 30 -10.62 14.69 4.72
CA ASP A 30 -9.41 14.49 3.92
C ASP A 30 -8.24 14.39 4.93
N GLY A 31 -7.53 13.27 4.94
CA GLY A 31 -6.47 13.02 5.93
C GLY A 31 -6.07 11.55 6.04
N TYR A 32 -5.23 11.26 7.03
CA TYR A 32 -4.69 9.91 7.25
C TYR A 32 -5.43 9.20 8.39
N PHE A 33 -5.89 7.99 8.11
CA PHE A 33 -6.70 7.18 9.01
C PHE A 33 -6.18 5.74 9.05
N ARG A 34 -6.60 5.01 10.07
CA ARG A 34 -6.64 3.54 10.06
C ARG A 34 -8.10 3.10 9.98
N ILE A 35 -8.34 2.05 9.20
CA ILE A 35 -9.64 1.38 9.17
C ILE A 35 -9.62 0.26 10.21
N VAL A 36 -10.54 0.32 11.17
CA VAL A 36 -10.65 -0.63 12.29
C VAL A 36 -12.02 -1.28 12.23
N ASN A 37 -12.10 -2.61 12.29
CA ASN A 37 -13.39 -3.28 12.39
C ASN A 37 -14.05 -2.99 13.75
N ALA A 38 -15.34 -2.66 13.76
CA ALA A 38 -16.03 -2.31 14.99
C ALA A 38 -16.27 -3.51 15.92
N ASN A 39 -16.33 -4.74 15.40
CA ASN A 39 -16.46 -5.95 16.20
C ASN A 39 -15.12 -6.33 16.85
N ASN A 40 -15.16 -6.67 18.15
CA ASN A 40 -13.97 -7.08 18.90
C ASN A 40 -13.73 -8.58 18.73
N ARG A 41 -12.62 -8.93 18.07
CA ARG A 41 -12.20 -10.31 17.85
C ARG A 41 -11.32 -10.82 18.99
N ALA A 42 -11.41 -12.12 19.28
CA ALA A 42 -10.65 -12.75 20.36
C ALA A 42 -9.13 -12.73 20.16
N ASP A 43 -8.65 -12.59 18.93
CA ASP A 43 -7.23 -12.45 18.57
C ASP A 43 -6.71 -11.00 18.65
N GLY A 44 -7.58 -10.02 18.95
CA GLY A 44 -7.25 -8.60 19.00
C GLY A 44 -6.90 -7.99 17.63
N LYS A 45 -7.07 -8.72 16.54
CA LYS A 45 -6.80 -8.24 15.17
C LYS A 45 -8.04 -7.59 14.61
N GLN A 46 -7.96 -6.31 14.29
CA GLN A 46 -9.09 -5.49 13.84
C GLN A 46 -8.69 -4.44 12.80
N TYR A 47 -7.40 -4.13 12.72
CA TYR A 47 -6.87 -3.07 11.87
C TYR A 47 -6.57 -3.62 10.47
N VAL A 48 -7.05 -2.92 9.46
CA VAL A 48 -6.74 -3.22 8.06
C VAL A 48 -5.26 -2.96 7.80
N TYR A 49 -4.59 -3.97 7.24
CA TYR A 49 -3.19 -3.92 6.85
C TYR A 49 -3.06 -4.32 5.38
N VAL A 50 -2.58 -3.38 4.57
CA VAL A 50 -2.27 -3.53 3.14
C VAL A 50 -0.89 -4.17 2.99
N THR A 51 -0.83 -5.33 2.35
CA THR A 51 0.37 -6.16 2.18
C THR A 51 0.80 -6.34 0.72
N GLY A 52 -0.05 -5.93 -0.24
CA GLY A 52 0.24 -5.96 -1.68
C GLY A 52 -0.74 -5.11 -2.48
N ALA A 53 -0.47 -4.94 -3.78
CA ALA A 53 -1.25 -4.08 -4.68
C ALA A 53 -2.77 -4.37 -4.70
N TYR A 54 -3.15 -5.62 -4.48
CA TYR A 54 -4.53 -6.09 -4.41
C TYR A 54 -4.78 -6.92 -3.13
N ALA A 55 -3.97 -6.73 -2.09
CA ALA A 55 -3.98 -7.54 -0.89
C ALA A 55 -4.01 -6.66 0.36
N ALA A 56 -5.12 -6.71 1.07
CA ALA A 56 -5.30 -6.12 2.39
C ALA A 56 -6.20 -7.04 3.23
N MET A 57 -6.00 -7.08 4.54
CA MET A 57 -6.83 -7.86 5.48
C MET A 57 -6.95 -7.14 6.83
N PRO A 58 -8.03 -7.31 7.60
CA PRO A 58 -8.20 -6.78 8.96
C PRO A 58 -7.39 -7.57 10.01
N ASN A 59 -6.10 -7.82 9.73
CA ASN A 59 -5.27 -8.82 10.42
C ASN A 59 -4.16 -8.25 11.31
N ALA A 60 -4.11 -6.92 11.50
CA ALA A 60 -3.21 -6.27 12.45
C ALA A 60 -3.91 -5.98 13.79
N THR A 61 -3.16 -6.13 14.89
CA THR A 61 -3.55 -5.65 16.23
C THR A 61 -3.31 -4.14 16.37
N LYS A 62 -3.93 -3.51 17.37
CA LYS A 62 -3.71 -2.08 17.67
C LYS A 62 -2.22 -1.75 17.89
N ALA A 63 -1.47 -2.63 18.55
CA ALA A 63 -0.06 -2.43 18.81
C ALA A 63 0.77 -2.45 17.51
N GLU A 64 0.53 -3.42 16.62
CA GLU A 64 1.22 -3.54 15.34
C GLU A 64 0.92 -2.33 14.42
N ALA A 65 -0.34 -1.89 14.38
CA ALA A 65 -0.81 -0.77 13.56
C ALA A 65 -0.13 0.58 13.89
N THR A 66 0.42 0.76 15.10
CA THR A 66 1.26 1.95 15.40
C THR A 66 2.58 2.00 14.62
N THR A 67 3.02 0.86 14.06
CA THR A 67 4.35 0.71 13.42
C THR A 67 4.34 0.18 11.99
N LEU A 68 3.22 -0.39 11.52
CA LEU A 68 3.08 -0.93 10.17
C LEU A 68 2.57 0.13 9.19
N PRO A 69 3.36 0.57 8.19
CA PRO A 69 2.95 1.62 7.26
C PRO A 69 1.71 1.26 6.44
N GLY A 70 1.52 -0.02 6.09
CA GLY A 70 0.33 -0.49 5.39
C GLY A 70 -0.98 -0.43 6.18
N THR A 71 -0.96 0.05 7.43
CA THR A 71 -2.19 0.37 8.19
C THR A 71 -2.61 1.84 8.09
N VAL A 72 -1.73 2.71 7.58
CA VAL A 72 -2.00 4.12 7.33
C VAL A 72 -2.62 4.26 5.94
N ILE A 73 -3.77 4.91 5.87
CA ILE A 73 -4.57 5.09 4.66
C ILE A 73 -4.87 6.57 4.50
N HIS A 74 -4.56 7.16 3.35
CA HIS A 74 -5.11 8.45 2.95
C HIS A 74 -6.55 8.23 2.48
N LEU A 75 -7.50 8.86 3.17
CA LEU A 75 -8.91 8.80 2.84
C LEU A 75 -9.41 10.21 2.57
N LYS A 76 -9.97 10.41 1.38
CA LYS A 76 -10.75 11.59 1.04
C LYS A 76 -12.17 11.20 0.72
N MET A 77 -13.11 11.78 1.44
CA MET A 77 -14.54 11.59 1.21
C MET A 77 -15.30 12.90 1.33
N VAL A 78 -16.37 13.03 0.54
CA VAL A 78 -17.23 14.22 0.49
C VAL A 78 -18.67 13.79 0.76
N GLU A 79 -19.38 14.51 1.63
CA GLU A 79 -20.78 14.20 1.92
C GLU A 79 -21.61 14.26 0.64
N ASN A 80 -22.45 13.24 0.47
CA ASN A 80 -23.30 13.07 -0.69
C ASN A 80 -24.45 14.10 -0.61
N GLY A 81 -24.47 15.06 -1.54
CA GLY A 81 -25.39 16.19 -1.51
C GLY A 81 -26.89 15.85 -1.62
N THR A 82 -27.26 14.57 -1.80
CA THR A 82 -28.65 14.09 -1.73
C THR A 82 -28.95 13.19 -0.53
N ASN A 83 -27.93 12.66 0.16
CA ASN A 83 -28.08 11.69 1.26
C ASN A 83 -27.20 12.06 2.46
N THR A 84 -27.76 12.79 3.43
CA THR A 84 -27.07 13.15 4.67
C THR A 84 -26.50 11.93 5.39
N GLY A 85 -25.24 12.03 5.84
CA GLY A 85 -24.52 10.95 6.49
C GLY A 85 -23.97 9.87 5.55
N VAL A 86 -24.19 9.97 4.23
CA VAL A 86 -23.50 9.18 3.21
C VAL A 86 -22.37 10.02 2.61
N TYR A 87 -21.21 9.41 2.37
CA TYR A 87 -20.04 10.09 1.84
C TYR A 87 -19.51 9.32 0.63
N ASP A 88 -19.37 10.03 -0.50
CA ASP A 88 -18.72 9.53 -1.71
C ASP A 88 -17.20 9.47 -1.45
N VAL A 89 -16.56 8.31 -1.67
CA VAL A 89 -15.10 8.16 -1.51
C VAL A 89 -14.39 8.63 -2.78
N GLN A 90 -13.58 9.68 -2.66
CA GLN A 90 -12.80 10.27 -3.77
C GLN A 90 -11.37 9.73 -3.85
N THR A 91 -10.78 9.41 -2.70
CA THR A 91 -9.43 8.83 -2.60
C THR A 91 -9.44 7.79 -1.51
N LEU A 92 -8.93 6.59 -1.82
CA LEU A 92 -8.65 5.53 -0.85
C LEU A 92 -7.27 4.98 -1.20
N ARG A 93 -6.25 5.49 -0.52
CA ARG A 93 -4.85 5.27 -0.90
C ARG A 93 -4.01 4.73 0.25
N SER A 94 -3.16 3.75 -0.02
CA SER A 94 -2.09 3.29 0.88
C SER A 94 -1.01 2.55 0.10
N GLN A 95 0.25 2.62 0.54
CA GLN A 95 1.35 1.81 -0.03
C GLN A 95 1.56 2.01 -1.55
N GLY A 96 1.31 3.24 -2.03
CA GLY A 96 1.42 3.60 -3.45
C GLY A 96 0.26 3.11 -4.32
N VAL A 97 -0.79 2.57 -3.71
CA VAL A 97 -2.02 2.09 -4.36
C VAL A 97 -3.14 3.08 -4.07
N ASP A 98 -3.74 3.68 -5.10
CA ASP A 98 -5.03 4.38 -4.99
C ASP A 98 -6.12 3.51 -5.62
N VAL A 99 -7.04 3.01 -4.79
CA VAL A 99 -8.12 2.12 -5.23
C VAL A 99 -9.13 2.84 -6.11
N ILE A 100 -9.39 4.11 -5.85
CA ILE A 100 -10.41 4.90 -6.58
C ILE A 100 -9.83 5.41 -7.91
N ASN A 101 -8.71 6.12 -7.86
CA ASN A 101 -8.17 6.81 -9.04
C ASN A 101 -7.15 5.97 -9.82
N GLY A 102 -6.53 4.97 -9.20
CA GLY A 102 -5.62 4.03 -9.86
C GLY A 102 -6.34 2.82 -10.47
N TYR A 103 -7.41 2.34 -9.83
CA TYR A 103 -8.15 1.16 -10.27
C TYR A 103 -9.59 1.44 -10.65
N LEU A 104 -10.47 1.88 -9.74
CA LEU A 104 -11.92 1.95 -10.00
C LEU A 104 -12.25 2.85 -11.18
N ASN A 105 -11.93 4.15 -11.10
CA ASN A 105 -12.23 5.10 -12.16
C ASN A 105 -11.62 4.67 -13.51
N PRO A 106 -10.30 4.34 -13.63
CA PRO A 106 -9.73 3.93 -14.93
C PRO A 106 -10.13 2.53 -15.39
N ALA A 107 -10.42 1.60 -14.47
CA ALA A 107 -10.93 0.29 -14.81
C ALA A 107 -12.25 0.48 -15.50
N ILE A 108 -13.18 1.20 -14.86
CA ILE A 108 -14.45 1.51 -15.47
C ILE A 108 -14.17 2.32 -16.79
N GLU A 109 -13.35 3.38 -16.83
CA GLU A 109 -13.12 4.32 -17.98
C GLU A 109 -12.65 3.72 -19.32
N LYS A 110 -11.74 2.73 -19.32
CA LYS A 110 -11.30 1.97 -20.54
C LYS A 110 -12.43 1.41 -21.39
N VAL A 111 -13.56 1.38 -20.75
CA VAL A 111 -14.51 0.31 -20.78
C VAL A 111 -15.83 1.06 -21.04
N GLU A 112 -15.94 2.38 -20.71
CA GLU A 112 -16.73 3.39 -21.47
C GLU A 112 -16.50 3.27 -22.97
N LYS A 113 -15.20 3.29 -23.26
CA LYS A 113 -14.66 3.46 -24.58
C LYS A 113 -14.99 2.26 -25.44
N ALA A 114 -14.99 1.06 -24.86
CA ALA A 114 -15.38 -0.16 -25.55
C ALA A 114 -16.85 -0.17 -26.01
N LEU A 115 -17.77 0.48 -25.30
CA LEU A 115 -19.19 0.55 -25.69
C LEU A 115 -19.32 1.47 -26.89
N LYS A 116 -18.77 2.67 -26.73
CA LYS A 116 -18.75 3.71 -27.75
C LYS A 116 -18.07 3.23 -29.03
N ASP A 117 -16.91 2.56 -28.91
CA ASP A 117 -16.20 1.95 -30.03
C ASP A 117 -17.03 0.85 -30.71
N LYS A 118 -17.76 0.01 -29.96
CA LYS A 118 -18.65 -1.02 -30.53
C LYS A 118 -19.88 -0.42 -31.21
N LEU A 119 -20.46 0.64 -30.67
CA LEU A 119 -21.56 1.38 -31.32
C LEU A 119 -21.06 2.04 -32.62
N ASN A 120 -19.88 2.65 -32.62
CA ASN A 120 -19.23 3.20 -33.82
C ASN A 120 -18.87 2.14 -34.88
N GLU A 121 -18.59 0.90 -34.47
CA GLU A 121 -18.35 -0.22 -35.39
C GLU A 121 -19.65 -0.70 -36.07
N LYS A 122 -20.80 -0.63 -35.37
CA LYS A 122 -22.08 -1.18 -35.85
C LYS A 122 -23.03 -0.15 -36.45
N LEU A 123 -22.84 1.14 -36.15
CA LEU A 123 -23.70 2.24 -36.58
C LEU A 123 -22.86 3.33 -37.24
N SER A 124 -23.43 4.07 -38.20
CA SER A 124 -22.76 5.23 -38.79
C SER A 124 -22.55 6.34 -37.75
N SER A 125 -21.46 7.11 -37.87
CA SER A 125 -20.98 8.07 -36.86
C SER A 125 -22.06 8.98 -36.21
N PRO A 126 -23.02 9.57 -36.95
CA PRO A 126 -24.10 10.34 -36.34
C PRO A 126 -25.06 9.50 -35.48
N LEU A 127 -25.42 8.30 -35.96
CA LEU A 127 -26.34 7.39 -35.28
C LEU A 127 -25.68 6.73 -34.06
N ALA A 128 -24.40 6.36 -34.16
CA ALA A 128 -23.62 5.81 -33.06
C ALA A 128 -23.55 6.78 -31.87
N SER A 129 -23.31 8.07 -32.16
CA SER A 129 -23.23 9.13 -31.16
C SER A 129 -24.58 9.35 -30.44
N ILE A 130 -25.69 9.33 -31.19
CA ILE A 130 -27.05 9.44 -30.63
C ILE A 130 -27.39 8.22 -29.77
N ALA A 131 -27.17 7.00 -30.28
CA ALA A 131 -27.45 5.76 -29.57
C ALA A 131 -26.67 5.67 -28.24
N TYR A 132 -25.39 6.05 -28.26
CA TYR A 132 -24.56 6.11 -27.07
C TYR A 132 -25.04 7.16 -26.06
N GLY A 133 -25.45 8.37 -26.51
CA GLY A 133 -26.00 9.39 -25.62
C GLY A 133 -27.28 8.96 -24.91
N ILE A 134 -28.18 8.25 -25.63
CA ILE A 134 -29.40 7.68 -25.06
C ILE A 134 -29.05 6.56 -24.07
N PHE A 135 -28.19 5.61 -24.43
CA PHE A 135 -27.79 4.51 -23.54
C PHE A 135 -27.08 5.02 -22.28
N ASN A 136 -26.14 5.95 -22.42
CA ASN A 136 -25.47 6.55 -21.27
C ASN A 136 -26.48 7.21 -20.32
N THR A 137 -27.42 8.01 -20.84
CA THR A 137 -28.42 8.68 -19.99
C THR A 137 -29.41 7.70 -19.36
N SER A 138 -29.84 6.69 -20.12
CA SER A 138 -30.93 5.78 -19.72
C SER A 138 -30.46 4.59 -18.89
N VAL A 139 -29.18 4.21 -18.98
CA VAL A 139 -28.61 3.07 -18.26
C VAL A 139 -27.51 3.54 -17.32
N ILE A 140 -26.40 4.03 -17.86
CA ILE A 140 -25.17 4.15 -17.07
C ILE A 140 -25.23 5.34 -16.10
N GLY A 141 -25.92 6.43 -16.47
CA GLY A 141 -26.23 7.54 -15.58
C GLY A 141 -27.21 7.19 -14.46
N GLN A 142 -27.88 6.03 -14.53
CA GLN A 142 -28.69 5.49 -13.44
C GLN A 142 -27.91 4.50 -12.56
N TRP A 143 -26.69 4.13 -12.95
CA TRP A 143 -25.86 3.18 -12.22
C TRP A 143 -24.98 3.91 -11.19
N ASP A 144 -25.17 3.57 -9.91
CA ASP A 144 -24.26 3.98 -8.83
C ASP A 144 -22.99 3.12 -8.85
N LEU A 145 -21.94 3.65 -9.47
CA LEU A 145 -20.63 2.99 -9.62
C LEU A 145 -19.60 3.50 -8.60
N LYS A 146 -20.03 4.25 -7.58
CA LYS A 146 -19.15 4.82 -6.56
C LYS A 146 -18.97 3.87 -5.37
N MET A 147 -17.86 4.05 -4.66
CA MET A 147 -17.67 3.52 -3.31
C MET A 147 -18.16 4.56 -2.29
N HIS A 148 -18.86 4.10 -1.27
CA HIS A 148 -19.51 4.95 -0.27
C HIS A 148 -19.15 4.56 1.16
N LEU A 149 -19.18 5.54 2.05
CA LEU A 149 -19.18 5.37 3.49
C LEU A 149 -20.47 5.95 4.07
N LYS A 150 -21.32 5.14 4.70
CA LYS A 150 -22.54 5.60 5.40
C LYS A 150 -22.34 5.59 6.91
N SER A 151 -22.44 6.76 7.53
CA SER A 151 -22.34 6.94 8.98
C SER A 151 -23.43 6.17 9.71
N VAL A 152 -23.02 5.44 10.75
CA VAL A 152 -23.85 4.64 11.64
C VAL A 152 -23.29 4.65 13.07
N ARG A 153 -24.02 4.07 14.01
CA ARG A 153 -23.57 3.83 15.38
C ARG A 153 -23.50 2.32 15.61
N THR A 154 -22.44 1.87 16.27
CA THR A 154 -22.30 0.48 16.70
C THR A 154 -23.29 0.12 17.81
N SER A 155 -23.45 -1.16 18.12
CA SER A 155 -24.30 -1.63 19.23
C SER A 155 -23.92 -1.03 20.60
N ASP A 156 -22.64 -0.68 20.80
CA ASP A 156 -22.11 -0.03 22.01
C ASP A 156 -21.98 1.50 21.89
N GLY A 157 -22.50 2.12 20.83
CA GLY A 157 -22.58 3.58 20.71
C GLY A 157 -21.28 4.30 20.33
N ARG A 158 -20.39 3.65 19.58
CA ARG A 158 -19.25 4.28 18.87
C ARG A 158 -19.69 4.78 17.50
N ASP A 159 -19.03 5.82 16.99
CA ASP A 159 -19.23 6.29 15.61
C ASP A 159 -18.51 5.35 14.63
N ALA A 160 -19.23 4.88 13.62
CA ALA A 160 -18.72 3.97 12.62
C ALA A 160 -19.34 4.25 11.24
N TYR A 161 -18.88 3.51 10.24
CA TYR A 161 -19.34 3.62 8.87
C TYR A 161 -19.58 2.23 8.29
N TYR A 162 -20.70 2.08 7.57
CA TYR A 162 -20.83 1.03 6.58
C TYR A 162 -20.00 1.41 5.36
N ALA A 163 -19.03 0.57 4.99
CA ALA A 163 -18.29 0.69 3.75
C ALA A 163 -18.95 -0.20 2.69
N TYR A 164 -19.44 0.41 1.61
CA TYR A 164 -20.27 -0.30 0.64
C TYR A 164 -20.08 0.16 -0.80
N ALA A 165 -20.52 -0.70 -1.71
CA ALA A 165 -20.78 -0.39 -3.11
C ALA A 165 -22.12 -1.02 -3.52
N THR A 166 -22.76 -0.47 -4.54
CA THR A 166 -24.03 -0.97 -5.07
C THR A 166 -23.77 -1.76 -6.35
N VAL A 167 -24.26 -2.99 -6.44
CA VAL A 167 -24.33 -3.68 -7.75
C VAL A 167 -25.47 -3.00 -8.51
N PRO A 168 -25.23 -2.43 -9.70
CA PRO A 168 -26.27 -1.68 -10.39
C PRO A 168 -27.51 -2.52 -10.64
N SER A 169 -28.70 -1.90 -10.64
CA SER A 169 -29.89 -2.60 -11.10
C SER A 169 -29.80 -2.82 -12.61
N MET A 170 -30.28 -3.98 -13.07
CA MET A 170 -30.44 -4.26 -14.50
C MET A 170 -31.77 -3.75 -15.06
N GLN A 171 -32.69 -3.23 -14.23
CA GLN A 171 -33.95 -2.64 -14.68
C GLN A 171 -33.75 -1.55 -15.77
N PRO A 172 -32.77 -0.63 -15.67
CA PRO A 172 -32.54 0.36 -16.72
C PRO A 172 -32.15 -0.26 -18.07
N ILE A 173 -31.48 -1.43 -18.08
CA ILE A 173 -31.20 -2.19 -19.30
C ILE A 173 -32.49 -2.84 -19.85
N CYS A 174 -33.33 -3.42 -18.99
CA CYS A 174 -34.63 -3.98 -19.38
C CYS A 174 -35.54 -2.90 -19.99
N ASP A 175 -35.65 -1.73 -19.35
CA ASP A 175 -36.46 -0.60 -19.81
C ASP A 175 -35.93 -0.04 -21.15
N PHE A 176 -34.60 0.09 -21.28
CA PHE A 176 -33.95 0.45 -22.53
C PHE A 176 -34.24 -0.58 -23.64
N TRP A 177 -34.19 -1.89 -23.33
CA TRP A 177 -34.52 -2.93 -24.31
C TRP A 177 -35.99 -2.93 -24.72
N HIS A 178 -36.93 -2.78 -23.79
CA HIS A 178 -38.35 -2.66 -24.13
C HIS A 178 -38.64 -1.43 -25.00
N THR A 179 -37.90 -0.33 -24.79
CA THR A 179 -38.09 0.93 -25.54
C THR A 179 -37.39 0.92 -26.91
N TYR A 180 -36.16 0.40 -26.99
CA TYR A 180 -35.28 0.54 -28.15
C TYR A 180 -34.83 -0.79 -28.79
N GLY A 181 -35.11 -1.94 -28.17
CA GLY A 181 -34.67 -3.27 -28.61
C GLY A 181 -35.17 -3.67 -29.99
N MET A 182 -36.32 -3.12 -30.44
CA MET A 182 -36.80 -3.32 -31.82
C MET A 182 -35.82 -2.81 -32.89
N PHE A 183 -34.96 -1.83 -32.55
CA PHE A 183 -33.94 -1.29 -33.44
C PHE A 183 -32.62 -2.08 -33.39
N ALA A 184 -32.46 -3.04 -32.47
CA ALA A 184 -31.26 -3.86 -32.36
C ALA A 184 -31.14 -4.95 -33.45
N GLY A 185 -32.24 -5.25 -34.15
CA GLY A 185 -32.26 -6.20 -35.26
C GLY A 185 -31.70 -7.58 -34.88
N SER A 186 -30.67 -8.03 -35.59
CA SER A 186 -30.00 -9.32 -35.36
C SER A 186 -28.80 -9.25 -34.40
N ALA A 187 -28.54 -8.10 -33.75
CA ALA A 187 -27.32 -7.89 -32.96
C ALA A 187 -27.14 -8.87 -31.79
N LEU A 188 -28.24 -9.36 -31.20
CA LEU A 188 -28.23 -10.34 -30.11
C LEU A 188 -28.47 -11.79 -30.57
N ASN A 189 -28.50 -12.08 -31.87
CA ASN A 189 -28.74 -13.45 -32.35
C ASN A 189 -27.64 -14.45 -31.92
N ASN A 190 -26.42 -13.96 -31.68
CA ASN A 190 -25.31 -14.76 -31.14
C ASN A 190 -25.37 -14.93 -29.61
N TYR A 191 -26.33 -14.29 -28.94
CA TYR A 191 -26.53 -14.30 -27.49
C TYR A 191 -28.01 -14.61 -27.15
N PRO A 192 -28.56 -15.77 -27.59
CA PRO A 192 -29.99 -16.05 -27.54
C PRO A 192 -30.55 -16.03 -26.11
N ASN A 193 -29.79 -16.50 -25.12
CA ASN A 193 -30.24 -16.49 -23.71
C ASN A 193 -30.34 -15.06 -23.17
N LEU A 194 -29.33 -14.22 -23.43
CA LEU A 194 -29.38 -12.80 -23.06
C LEU A 194 -30.55 -12.08 -23.76
N LYS A 195 -30.79 -12.38 -25.03
CA LYS A 195 -31.96 -11.84 -25.75
C LYS A 195 -33.27 -12.28 -25.07
N ALA A 196 -33.41 -13.55 -24.71
CA ALA A 196 -34.60 -14.07 -24.03
C ALA A 196 -34.82 -13.45 -22.65
N ALA A 197 -33.75 -13.21 -21.88
CA ALA A 197 -33.80 -12.52 -20.59
C ALA A 197 -34.18 -11.04 -20.73
N LEU A 198 -33.69 -10.37 -21.78
CA LEU A 198 -34.09 -9.00 -22.11
C LEU A 198 -35.55 -8.92 -22.58
N ASP A 199 -35.99 -9.87 -23.42
CA ASP A 199 -37.38 -9.96 -23.91
C ASP A 199 -38.37 -10.29 -22.78
N SER A 200 -37.95 -11.03 -21.73
CA SER A 200 -38.79 -11.31 -20.55
C SER A 200 -38.93 -10.12 -19.60
N GLY A 201 -38.06 -9.11 -19.73
CA GLY A 201 -38.04 -7.94 -18.87
C GLY A 201 -37.58 -8.20 -17.44
N ASN A 202 -36.96 -9.36 -17.15
CA ASN A 202 -36.54 -9.73 -15.80
C ASN A 202 -35.07 -9.32 -15.52
N PRO A 203 -34.82 -8.33 -14.63
CA PRO A 203 -33.46 -7.85 -14.34
C PRO A 203 -32.51 -8.92 -13.82
N ASP A 204 -33.00 -9.88 -13.03
CA ASP A 204 -32.16 -10.94 -12.46
C ASP A 204 -31.68 -11.94 -13.53
N ASP A 205 -32.54 -12.26 -14.49
CA ASP A 205 -32.15 -13.14 -15.60
C ASP A 205 -31.15 -12.43 -16.51
N VAL A 206 -31.35 -11.13 -16.77
CA VAL A 206 -30.40 -10.29 -17.52
C VAL A 206 -29.04 -10.22 -16.82
N TRP A 207 -29.03 -10.02 -15.49
CA TRP A 207 -27.81 -10.03 -14.69
C TRP A 207 -27.06 -11.36 -14.80
N TYR A 208 -27.77 -12.48 -14.57
CA TYR A 208 -27.20 -13.82 -14.63
C TYR A 208 -26.61 -14.15 -16.01
N GLU A 209 -27.28 -13.79 -17.11
CA GLU A 209 -26.72 -13.99 -18.45
C GLU A 209 -25.49 -13.09 -18.72
N ILE A 210 -25.48 -11.85 -18.24
CA ILE A 210 -24.32 -10.95 -18.35
C ILE A 210 -23.12 -11.50 -17.56
N GLU A 211 -23.33 -11.98 -16.34
CA GLU A 211 -22.28 -12.60 -15.52
C GLU A 211 -21.68 -13.84 -16.19
N ARG A 212 -22.51 -14.72 -16.76
CA ARG A 212 -22.01 -15.90 -17.49
C ARG A 212 -21.20 -15.53 -18.73
N LEU A 213 -21.63 -14.52 -19.49
CA LEU A 213 -20.88 -14.02 -20.64
C LEU A 213 -19.55 -13.36 -20.23
N ALA A 214 -19.54 -12.62 -19.11
CA ALA A 214 -18.34 -12.04 -18.55
C ALA A 214 -17.36 -13.13 -18.06
N LEU A 215 -17.86 -14.12 -17.31
CA LEU A 215 -17.09 -15.24 -16.80
C LEU A 215 -16.45 -16.06 -17.94
N ALA A 216 -17.24 -16.51 -18.92
CA ALA A 216 -16.73 -17.28 -20.05
C ALA A 216 -15.63 -16.52 -20.83
N LYS A 217 -15.75 -15.19 -20.90
CA LYS A 217 -14.77 -14.33 -21.54
C LYS A 217 -13.49 -14.16 -20.69
N ILE A 218 -13.60 -14.08 -19.36
CA ILE A 218 -12.46 -14.14 -18.43
C ILE A 218 -11.75 -15.50 -18.53
N GLU A 219 -12.49 -16.60 -18.61
CA GLU A 219 -11.96 -17.96 -18.75
C GLU A 219 -11.28 -18.21 -20.10
N SER A 220 -11.71 -17.53 -21.16
CA SER A 220 -11.02 -17.54 -22.46
C SER A 220 -9.71 -16.74 -22.48
N SER A 221 -9.37 -16.04 -21.40
CA SER A 221 -8.16 -15.21 -21.31
C SER A 221 -6.96 -15.99 -20.77
N SER A 222 -5.75 -15.46 -21.02
CA SER A 222 -4.49 -15.93 -20.41
C SER A 222 -4.48 -15.88 -18.88
N TYR A 223 -5.43 -15.17 -18.25
CA TYR A 223 -5.53 -14.98 -16.81
C TYR A 223 -6.53 -15.91 -16.12
N ALA A 224 -7.12 -16.85 -16.86
CA ALA A 224 -8.16 -17.77 -16.38
C ALA A 224 -7.81 -18.58 -15.11
N SER A 225 -6.51 -18.71 -14.80
CA SER A 225 -5.94 -19.43 -13.65
C SER A 225 -5.37 -18.52 -12.54
N THR A 226 -5.44 -17.19 -12.68
CA THR A 226 -4.98 -16.27 -11.64
C THR A 226 -5.85 -16.34 -10.39
N GLU A 227 -5.26 -16.09 -9.22
CA GLU A 227 -6.00 -16.10 -7.94
C GLU A 227 -7.20 -15.16 -7.96
N LEU A 228 -7.06 -13.96 -8.56
CA LEU A 228 -8.16 -13.01 -8.74
C LEU A 228 -9.32 -13.60 -9.55
N VAL A 229 -9.04 -14.32 -10.63
CA VAL A 229 -10.09 -14.97 -11.44
C VAL A 229 -10.73 -16.15 -10.69
N ASN A 230 -9.95 -16.90 -9.92
CA ASN A 230 -10.49 -17.97 -9.06
C ASN A 230 -11.39 -17.41 -7.94
N ILE A 231 -11.08 -16.22 -7.43
CA ILE A 231 -11.95 -15.47 -6.51
C ILE A 231 -13.25 -15.07 -7.22
N ILE A 232 -13.19 -14.43 -8.39
CA ILE A 232 -14.39 -14.03 -9.16
C ILE A 232 -15.30 -15.24 -9.44
N LYS A 233 -14.72 -16.37 -9.86
CA LYS A 233 -15.40 -17.65 -10.07
C LYS A 233 -16.15 -18.19 -8.85
N HIS A 234 -15.73 -17.84 -7.64
CA HIS A 234 -16.39 -18.28 -6.42
C HIS A 234 -17.65 -17.45 -6.06
N TYR A 235 -17.77 -16.23 -6.61
CA TYR A 235 -18.93 -15.36 -6.37
C TYR A 235 -20.02 -15.47 -7.45
N ILE A 236 -19.65 -15.87 -8.68
CA ILE A 236 -20.59 -16.20 -9.76
C ILE A 236 -20.96 -17.68 -9.65
N GLY A 237 -22.22 -17.97 -9.38
CA GLY A 237 -22.73 -19.33 -9.24
C GLY A 237 -22.80 -20.08 -10.57
N THR A 238 -22.81 -21.41 -10.52
CA THR A 238 -23.10 -22.22 -11.72
C THR A 238 -24.60 -22.23 -12.06
N THR A 239 -25.44 -21.96 -11.04
CA THR A 239 -26.87 -21.71 -11.16
C THR A 239 -27.25 -20.35 -10.56
N ARG A 240 -28.41 -19.79 -10.96
CA ARG A 240 -28.94 -18.51 -10.42
C ARG A 240 -29.13 -18.53 -8.89
N ALA A 241 -29.37 -19.70 -8.29
CA ALA A 241 -29.53 -19.85 -6.83
C ALA A 241 -28.19 -19.87 -6.06
N GLU A 242 -27.08 -20.12 -6.74
CA GLU A 242 -25.72 -20.12 -6.17
C GLU A 242 -25.04 -18.75 -6.24
N ASN A 243 -25.55 -17.84 -7.07
CA ASN A 243 -25.01 -16.48 -7.21
C ASN A 243 -24.93 -15.77 -5.85
N ARG A 244 -23.73 -15.26 -5.51
CA ARG A 244 -23.54 -14.39 -4.35
C ARG A 244 -23.74 -12.91 -4.69
N ILE A 245 -23.58 -12.55 -5.96
CA ILE A 245 -23.72 -11.17 -6.47
C ILE A 245 -25.06 -11.04 -7.20
N ASN A 246 -25.89 -10.11 -6.74
CA ASN A 246 -27.25 -9.88 -7.21
C ASN A 246 -27.43 -8.42 -7.63
N GLN A 247 -28.09 -8.18 -8.76
CA GLN A 247 -28.37 -6.83 -9.26
C GLN A 247 -29.24 -6.02 -8.29
N GLY A 248 -29.01 -4.70 -8.24
CA GLY A 248 -29.77 -3.77 -7.40
C GLY A 248 -29.55 -3.93 -5.90
N GLN A 249 -28.64 -4.80 -5.45
CA GLN A 249 -28.29 -4.97 -4.04
C GLN A 249 -27.04 -4.16 -3.68
N THR A 250 -27.01 -3.67 -2.44
CA THR A 250 -25.86 -2.98 -1.84
C THR A 250 -25.06 -3.98 -1.02
N TYR A 251 -23.74 -4.03 -1.26
CA TYR A 251 -22.81 -4.95 -0.61
C TYR A 251 -21.91 -4.21 0.37
N TYR A 252 -21.85 -4.72 1.59
CA TYR A 252 -21.15 -4.17 2.74
C TYR A 252 -19.93 -5.02 3.04
N LEU A 253 -18.77 -4.38 3.19
CA LEU A 253 -17.52 -5.06 3.57
C LEU A 253 -17.59 -5.50 5.04
N ILE A 254 -17.33 -6.78 5.33
CA ILE A 254 -17.28 -7.32 6.71
C ILE A 254 -15.87 -7.78 7.08
N SER A 255 -15.58 -7.86 8.38
CA SER A 255 -14.46 -8.67 8.89
C SER A 255 -14.95 -10.02 9.38
N GLY A 256 -14.34 -11.10 8.89
CA GLY A 256 -14.78 -12.47 9.16
C GLY A 256 -15.34 -13.13 7.89
N ASN A 257 -16.32 -14.01 8.07
CA ASN A 257 -16.96 -14.78 6.99
C ASN A 257 -18.47 -14.88 7.22
N LEU A 258 -19.27 -14.92 6.16
CA LEU A 258 -20.65 -15.37 6.22
C LEU A 258 -20.76 -16.84 5.78
N LYS A 259 -21.32 -17.69 6.63
CA LYS A 259 -21.62 -19.10 6.32
C LYS A 259 -23.10 -19.23 5.96
N LYS A 260 -23.39 -20.02 4.93
CA LYS A 260 -24.74 -20.54 4.64
C LYS A 260 -24.86 -21.93 5.27
N VAL A 261 -25.79 -22.09 6.19
CA VAL A 261 -25.99 -23.31 6.98
C VAL A 261 -27.38 -23.86 6.69
N ASP A 262 -27.45 -25.10 6.21
CA ASP A 262 -28.73 -25.79 5.95
C ASP A 262 -28.79 -27.12 6.72
N PRO A 263 -29.33 -27.12 7.96
CA PRO A 263 -29.36 -28.29 8.83
C PRO A 263 -30.53 -29.23 8.53
N SER A 264 -31.50 -28.84 7.69
CA SER A 264 -32.77 -29.55 7.51
C SER A 264 -33.26 -29.66 6.06
N GLY A 265 -32.62 -28.98 5.10
CA GLY A 265 -33.09 -28.89 3.72
C GLY A 265 -34.37 -28.04 3.56
N THR A 266 -34.64 -27.14 4.51
CA THR A 266 -35.86 -26.33 4.54
C THR A 266 -35.54 -24.85 4.57
N ALA A 267 -36.27 -24.08 3.76
CA ALA A 267 -36.12 -22.64 3.63
C ALA A 267 -36.25 -21.88 4.97
N HIS A 268 -35.59 -20.72 5.06
CA HIS A 268 -35.48 -19.90 6.25
C HIS A 268 -36.82 -19.65 6.96
N ASN A 269 -36.87 -20.04 8.24
CA ASN A 269 -37.98 -19.71 9.13
C ASN A 269 -37.49 -18.78 10.25
N PRO A 270 -37.90 -17.50 10.29
CA PRO A 270 -37.53 -16.57 11.36
C PRO A 270 -37.94 -17.02 12.77
N ALA A 271 -38.92 -17.92 12.91
CA ALA A 271 -39.31 -18.51 14.20
C ALA A 271 -38.49 -19.74 14.60
N ASN A 272 -37.72 -20.32 13.69
CA ASN A 272 -36.80 -21.45 13.93
C ASN A 272 -35.50 -21.31 13.09
N PRO A 273 -34.73 -20.22 13.22
CA PRO A 273 -33.63 -19.94 12.30
C PRO A 273 -32.58 -21.05 12.34
N MET A 274 -32.14 -21.48 13.54
CA MET A 274 -31.12 -22.52 13.71
C MET A 274 -31.55 -23.92 13.25
N GLY A 275 -32.85 -24.18 13.07
CA GLY A 275 -33.39 -25.46 12.58
C GLY A 275 -33.78 -25.43 11.09
N THR A 276 -33.50 -24.34 10.39
CA THR A 276 -33.77 -24.14 8.95
C THR A 276 -32.54 -23.56 8.26
N ALA A 277 -32.58 -23.41 6.93
CA ALA A 277 -31.56 -22.71 6.19
C ALA A 277 -31.39 -21.27 6.72
N HIS A 278 -30.17 -20.88 7.03
CA HIS A 278 -29.86 -19.55 7.56
C HIS A 278 -28.43 -19.12 7.24
N ASN A 279 -28.21 -17.81 7.31
CA ASN A 279 -26.87 -17.22 7.36
C ASN A 279 -26.34 -17.20 8.81
N GLU A 280 -25.07 -17.54 8.99
CA GLU A 280 -24.33 -17.49 10.26
C GLU A 280 -23.04 -16.65 10.08
N TYR A 281 -22.74 -15.78 11.05
CA TYR A 281 -21.49 -15.01 11.05
C TYR A 281 -20.36 -15.78 11.75
N ASP A 282 -19.22 -15.91 11.08
CA ASP A 282 -17.99 -16.48 11.64
C ASP A 282 -16.90 -15.40 11.75
N GLY A 283 -16.61 -14.99 12.98
CA GLY A 283 -15.56 -14.02 13.33
C GLY A 283 -14.20 -14.64 13.67
N THR A 284 -13.92 -15.90 13.35
CA THR A 284 -12.64 -16.55 13.70
C THR A 284 -11.48 -16.12 12.81
N GLU A 285 -11.68 -15.94 11.50
CA GLU A 285 -10.61 -15.63 10.54
C GLU A 285 -10.48 -14.13 10.26
N ALA A 286 -9.26 -13.57 10.34
CA ALA A 286 -8.99 -12.15 10.16
C ALA A 286 -8.95 -11.77 8.67
N LYS A 287 -10.07 -11.94 7.97
CA LYS A 287 -10.23 -11.71 6.53
C LYS A 287 -11.38 -10.76 6.20
N PHE A 288 -11.46 -10.37 4.94
CA PHE A 288 -12.62 -9.71 4.36
C PHE A 288 -13.58 -10.71 3.72
N ASP A 289 -14.87 -10.38 3.75
CA ASP A 289 -15.97 -10.99 2.99
C ASP A 289 -17.03 -9.89 2.76
N PHE A 290 -18.12 -10.19 2.06
CA PHE A 290 -19.20 -9.24 1.80
C PHE A 290 -20.56 -9.78 2.21
N VAL A 291 -21.44 -8.89 2.66
CA VAL A 291 -22.86 -9.16 2.92
C VAL A 291 -23.74 -8.18 2.18
N ASN A 292 -24.91 -8.62 1.71
CA ASN A 292 -25.89 -7.76 1.05
C ASN A 292 -26.98 -7.24 2.01
N ASN A 293 -27.72 -6.22 1.55
CA ASN A 293 -28.92 -5.70 2.20
C ASN A 293 -30.23 -6.42 1.83
N ASN A 294 -30.18 -7.60 1.20
CA ASN A 294 -31.41 -8.31 0.84
C ASN A 294 -32.11 -8.81 2.11
N THR A 295 -33.23 -8.17 2.46
CA THR A 295 -34.08 -8.58 3.59
C THR A 295 -35.16 -9.58 3.19
N ASN A 296 -35.26 -9.92 1.89
CA ASN A 296 -36.31 -10.73 1.30
C ASN A 296 -35.81 -12.10 0.79
N ASP A 297 -34.58 -12.52 1.12
CA ASP A 297 -34.10 -13.88 0.82
C ASP A 297 -34.95 -14.89 1.62
N GLN A 298 -35.83 -15.60 0.90
CA GLN A 298 -36.76 -16.56 1.48
C GLN A 298 -36.10 -17.88 1.87
N TYR A 299 -34.90 -18.19 1.36
CA TYR A 299 -34.23 -19.47 1.61
C TYR A 299 -33.15 -19.36 2.68
N TRP A 300 -32.29 -18.34 2.64
CA TRP A 300 -31.19 -18.16 3.61
C TRP A 300 -31.46 -17.09 4.67
N GLY A 301 -32.50 -16.27 4.48
CA GLY A 301 -32.73 -15.09 5.33
C GLY A 301 -31.71 -13.97 5.09
N PRO A 302 -31.79 -12.87 5.86
CA PRO A 302 -31.00 -11.67 5.61
C PRO A 302 -29.52 -11.82 6.03
N GLU A 303 -28.60 -11.21 5.29
CA GLU A 303 -27.15 -11.31 5.57
C GLU A 303 -26.64 -10.23 6.53
N LEU A 304 -26.84 -8.95 6.18
CA LEU A 304 -26.33 -7.80 6.97
C LEU A 304 -26.75 -7.83 8.47
N PRO A 305 -28.01 -8.12 8.86
CA PRO A 305 -28.42 -8.16 10.26
C PRO A 305 -27.72 -9.25 11.09
N VAL A 306 -27.25 -10.34 10.46
CA VAL A 306 -26.56 -11.44 11.15
C VAL A 306 -25.16 -11.03 11.58
N THR A 307 -24.49 -10.19 10.78
CA THR A 307 -23.08 -9.78 11.03
C THR A 307 -22.92 -8.61 12.00
N LYS A 308 -23.98 -7.81 12.23
CA LYS A 308 -24.00 -6.74 13.25
C LYS A 308 -22.83 -5.77 13.08
N ASP A 309 -22.13 -5.45 14.17
CA ASP A 309 -20.98 -4.54 14.17
C ASP A 309 -19.79 -5.04 13.31
N ALA A 310 -19.75 -6.32 12.91
CA ALA A 310 -18.67 -6.83 12.04
C ALA A 310 -18.70 -6.27 10.61
N ALA A 311 -19.84 -5.71 10.18
CA ALA A 311 -20.00 -4.97 8.94
C ALA A 311 -19.66 -3.47 9.05
N MET A 312 -19.32 -2.99 10.26
CA MET A 312 -19.05 -1.58 10.53
C MET A 312 -17.56 -1.31 10.71
N TRP A 313 -17.13 -0.17 10.19
CA TRP A 313 -15.74 0.28 10.19
C TRP A 313 -15.59 1.60 10.92
N ILE A 314 -14.66 1.66 11.86
CA ILE A 314 -14.27 2.87 12.57
C ILE A 314 -13.06 3.48 11.86
N LEU A 315 -13.13 4.78 11.62
CA LEU A 315 -12.01 5.56 11.08
C LEU A 315 -11.23 6.17 12.23
N GLU A 316 -10.09 5.55 12.60
CA GLU A 316 -9.19 6.08 13.61
C GLU A 316 -8.19 7.02 12.95
N GLU A 317 -8.34 8.34 13.13
CA GLU A 317 -7.40 9.34 12.60
C GLU A 317 -5.98 9.10 13.13
N VAL A 318 -4.98 9.15 12.24
CA VAL A 318 -3.55 9.05 12.59
C VAL A 318 -3.06 10.42 13.05
N ASN A 319 -2.97 10.60 14.36
CA ASN A 319 -2.60 11.86 15.02
C ASN A 319 -1.64 11.60 16.20
N ASN A 320 -1.29 12.62 16.98
CA ASN A 320 -0.36 12.48 18.12
C ASN A 320 -0.82 11.48 19.20
N THR A 321 -2.11 11.14 19.26
CA THR A 321 -2.65 10.14 20.19
C THR A 321 -2.63 8.74 19.56
N ASN A 322 -3.17 8.61 18.34
CA ASN A 322 -3.16 7.38 17.56
C ASN A 322 -1.96 7.36 16.59
N TYR A 323 -0.76 7.54 17.14
CA TYR A 323 0.44 7.83 16.36
C TYR A 323 0.82 6.74 15.37
N PHE A 324 1.53 7.13 14.31
CA PHE A 324 2.44 6.25 13.58
C PHE A 324 3.87 6.54 14.05
N GLY A 325 4.70 5.51 14.22
CA GLY A 325 6.06 5.67 14.73
C GLY A 325 6.95 4.48 14.39
N VAL A 326 8.26 4.71 14.33
CA VAL A 326 9.21 3.66 13.96
C VAL A 326 9.77 2.91 15.17
N LYS A 327 9.88 1.59 15.04
CA LYS A 327 10.44 0.70 16.06
C LYS A 327 11.78 0.13 15.57
N PRO A 328 12.91 0.83 15.77
CA PRO A 328 14.21 0.30 15.40
C PRO A 328 14.55 -0.93 16.27
N SER A 329 15.32 -1.86 15.73
CA SER A 329 15.75 -3.05 16.46
C SER A 329 16.78 -2.66 17.54
N ALA A 330 16.68 -3.28 18.72
CA ALA A 330 17.68 -3.12 19.78
C ALA A 330 19.11 -3.53 19.34
N ASN A 331 19.21 -4.40 18.31
CA ASN A 331 20.48 -4.83 17.74
C ASN A 331 21.09 -3.78 16.79
N MET A 332 20.29 -2.85 16.27
CA MET A 332 20.75 -1.76 15.37
C MET A 332 21.22 -0.54 16.17
N ARG A 333 22.02 -0.77 17.22
CA ARG A 333 22.50 0.28 18.13
C ARG A 333 23.93 0.68 17.79
N GLY A 334 24.14 1.97 17.53
CA GLY A 334 25.45 2.55 17.26
C GLY A 334 26.31 2.70 18.52
N ARG A 335 27.61 2.99 18.31
CA ARG A 335 28.55 3.31 19.42
C ARG A 335 28.27 4.66 20.09
N ASP A 336 27.57 5.54 19.40
CA ASP A 336 26.93 6.77 19.91
C ASP A 336 25.75 6.49 20.88
N GLY A 337 25.37 5.22 21.03
CA GLY A 337 24.26 4.77 21.86
C GLY A 337 22.88 4.92 21.23
N LYS A 338 22.77 5.51 20.02
CA LYS A 338 21.52 5.72 19.27
C LYS A 338 21.09 4.44 18.55
N TYR A 339 19.82 4.40 18.13
CA TYR A 339 19.23 3.29 17.38
C TYR A 339 18.94 3.70 15.95
N TYR A 340 19.17 2.80 14.99
CA TYR A 340 19.05 3.12 13.58
C TYR A 340 18.10 2.19 12.85
N THR A 341 17.38 2.73 11.87
CA THR A 341 16.55 1.95 10.94
C THR A 341 16.44 2.65 9.59
N THR A 342 15.74 2.03 8.64
CA THR A 342 15.37 2.70 7.38
C THR A 342 13.85 2.70 7.19
N LEU A 343 13.37 3.68 6.43
CA LEU A 343 11.96 3.80 6.09
C LEU A 343 11.80 4.19 4.62
N TYR A 344 10.76 3.62 3.99
CA TYR A 344 10.25 4.05 2.70
C TYR A 344 8.72 3.93 2.73
N VAL A 345 8.01 5.04 2.61
CA VAL A 345 6.55 5.12 2.73
C VAL A 345 6.00 6.03 1.65
N ASP A 346 4.74 5.82 1.29
CA ASP A 346 4.13 6.51 0.16
C ASP A 346 3.56 7.88 0.53
N PHE A 347 3.30 8.13 1.82
CA PHE A 347 2.85 9.41 2.36
C PHE A 347 4.01 10.29 2.87
N PRO A 348 3.88 11.63 2.85
CA PRO A 348 4.79 12.55 3.52
C PRO A 348 4.58 12.48 5.05
N PHE A 349 5.62 12.77 5.84
CA PHE A 349 5.49 12.75 7.30
C PHE A 349 6.29 13.85 7.98
N LYS A 350 5.69 14.48 9.00
CA LYS A 350 6.38 15.34 9.95
C LYS A 350 7.05 14.51 11.03
N ILE A 351 8.29 14.81 11.34
CA ILE A 351 8.99 14.17 12.47
C ILE A 351 8.51 14.83 13.77
N VAL A 352 7.87 14.06 14.64
CA VAL A 352 7.34 14.52 15.95
C VAL A 352 8.22 14.02 17.10
N GLY A 353 8.73 12.79 17.01
CA GLY A 353 9.72 12.25 17.95
C GLY A 353 11.10 12.90 17.83
N ASP A 354 11.98 12.62 18.79
CA ASP A 354 13.40 13.00 18.71
C ASP A 354 14.15 12.04 17.78
N VAL A 355 13.94 12.28 16.48
CA VAL A 355 14.43 11.48 15.34
C VAL A 355 15.07 12.41 14.32
N LYS A 356 16.12 11.94 13.64
CA LYS A 356 16.69 12.61 12.47
C LYS A 356 16.58 11.71 11.24
N ALA A 357 16.24 12.29 10.11
CA ALA A 357 16.19 11.59 8.83
C ALA A 357 17.35 12.02 7.93
N TYR A 358 17.98 11.02 7.29
CA TYR A 358 19.14 11.20 6.44
C TYR A 358 18.94 10.53 5.08
N THR A 359 19.51 11.15 4.05
CA THR A 359 19.65 10.62 2.69
C THR A 359 21.10 10.26 2.39
N ILE A 360 21.34 9.45 1.35
CA ILE A 360 22.69 9.14 0.86
C ILE A 360 22.87 9.81 -0.50
N GLU A 361 23.80 10.76 -0.62
CA GLU A 361 24.04 11.47 -1.90
C GLU A 361 25.09 10.80 -2.79
N GLY A 362 25.75 9.74 -2.31
CA GLY A 362 26.80 9.05 -3.05
C GLY A 362 27.58 8.07 -2.18
N VAL A 363 28.60 7.47 -2.78
CA VAL A 363 29.54 6.59 -2.08
C VAL A 363 30.99 6.97 -2.42
N ASN A 364 31.85 6.86 -1.42
CA ASN A 364 33.26 7.23 -1.50
C ASN A 364 34.15 5.99 -1.63
N ALA A 365 35.35 6.19 -2.17
CA ALA A 365 36.40 5.18 -2.24
C ALA A 365 36.86 4.71 -0.85
N GLN A 366 37.62 3.61 -0.84
CA GLN A 366 38.13 2.98 0.38
C GLN A 366 39.10 3.90 1.13
N ASN A 367 38.94 4.04 2.45
CA ASN A 367 39.92 4.70 3.30
C ASN A 367 41.11 3.79 3.64
N VAL A 368 42.14 4.36 4.27
CA VAL A 368 43.37 3.63 4.69
C VAL A 368 43.12 2.48 5.69
N GLN A 369 41.93 2.40 6.28
CA GLN A 369 41.53 1.34 7.22
C GLN A 369 40.67 0.25 6.55
N GLY A 370 40.40 0.36 5.24
CA GLY A 370 39.68 -0.65 4.47
C GLY A 370 38.17 -0.41 4.29
N TYR A 371 37.61 0.72 4.74
CA TYR A 371 36.17 1.00 4.66
C TYR A 371 35.84 1.92 3.51
N TYR A 372 34.79 1.57 2.77
CA TYR A 372 34.11 2.50 1.88
C TYR A 372 33.03 3.22 2.70
N PHE A 373 32.71 4.46 2.34
CA PHE A 373 31.73 5.28 3.07
C PHE A 373 30.57 5.69 2.19
N ALA A 374 29.38 5.75 2.77
CA ALA A 374 28.23 6.41 2.18
C ALA A 374 28.28 7.91 2.55
N LYS A 375 28.10 8.80 1.57
CA LYS A 375 28.01 10.25 1.81
C LYS A 375 26.64 10.55 2.38
N VAL A 376 26.55 10.66 3.71
CA VAL A 376 25.31 10.96 4.42
C VAL A 376 25.01 12.45 4.33
N LYS A 377 23.73 12.80 4.18
CA LYS A 377 23.23 14.17 4.30
C LYS A 377 21.97 14.18 5.15
N LYS A 378 21.94 15.05 6.16
CA LYS A 378 20.75 15.33 6.95
C LYS A 378 19.67 15.95 6.05
N LEU A 379 18.50 15.34 6.05
CA LEU A 379 17.32 15.79 5.30
C LEU A 379 16.37 16.58 6.20
N ALA A 380 16.09 16.04 7.39
CA ALA A 380 15.07 16.54 8.30
C ALA A 380 15.38 16.12 9.74
N GLN A 381 14.87 16.89 10.71
CA GLN A 381 14.88 16.59 12.15
C GLN A 381 13.49 16.83 12.75
N GLN A 382 13.35 16.68 14.07
CA GLN A 382 12.11 16.99 14.78
C GLN A 382 11.56 18.37 14.38
N GLY A 383 10.29 18.41 13.98
CA GLY A 383 9.60 19.59 13.47
C GLY A 383 9.53 19.69 11.94
N ASP A 384 10.46 19.07 11.21
CA ASP A 384 10.51 19.11 9.75
C ASP A 384 9.61 18.04 9.11
N VAL A 385 9.33 18.21 7.81
CA VAL A 385 8.58 17.25 6.98
C VAL A 385 9.52 16.53 6.01
N VAL A 386 9.46 15.20 6.00
CA VAL A 386 10.05 14.36 4.96
C VAL A 386 9.02 14.18 3.83
N PRO A 387 9.34 14.49 2.57
CA PRO A 387 8.41 14.33 1.45
C PRO A 387 8.01 12.88 1.20
N ALA A 388 6.83 12.70 0.59
CA ALA A 388 6.33 11.42 0.14
C ALA A 388 7.34 10.65 -0.72
N GLN A 389 7.36 9.32 -0.58
CA GLN A 389 8.22 8.44 -1.39
C GLN A 389 9.73 8.72 -1.23
N THR A 390 10.15 9.32 -0.12
CA THR A 390 11.59 9.53 0.18
C THR A 390 12.14 8.36 0.99
N ALA A 391 13.15 7.67 0.45
CA ALA A 391 13.88 6.61 1.14
C ALA A 391 14.89 7.20 2.14
N VAL A 392 14.78 6.89 3.42
CA VAL A 392 15.60 7.51 4.48
C VAL A 392 16.24 6.51 5.44
N VAL A 393 17.39 6.87 5.99
CA VAL A 393 17.92 6.33 7.26
C VAL A 393 17.37 7.19 8.39
N LEU A 394 16.92 6.56 9.47
CA LEU A 394 16.41 7.22 10.67
C LEU A 394 17.34 6.94 11.86
N GLU A 395 17.84 7.98 12.49
CA GLU A 395 18.51 7.96 13.81
C GLU A 395 17.45 8.23 14.89
N CYS A 396 17.35 7.33 15.87
CA CYS A 396 16.33 7.34 16.90
C CYS A 396 16.98 7.28 18.29
N ASN A 397 16.43 8.00 19.26
CA ASN A 397 16.91 7.97 20.64
C ASN A 397 16.43 6.74 21.45
N SER A 398 15.38 6.07 20.98
CA SER A 398 14.70 4.98 21.67
C SER A 398 14.30 3.87 20.69
N THR A 399 14.01 2.67 21.22
CA THR A 399 13.36 1.58 20.46
C THR A 399 11.83 1.62 20.57
N ASN A 400 11.28 2.46 21.45
CA ASN A 400 9.83 2.57 21.65
C ASN A 400 9.21 3.51 20.60
N PRO A 401 8.24 3.06 19.78
CA PRO A 401 7.69 3.87 18.70
C PRO A 401 6.95 5.14 19.16
N VAL A 402 6.53 5.24 20.43
CA VAL A 402 5.94 6.47 20.99
C VAL A 402 6.95 7.62 21.11
N ASP A 403 8.25 7.31 21.18
CA ASP A 403 9.33 8.29 21.24
C ASP A 403 9.80 8.69 19.83
N ASN A 404 9.45 7.88 18.82
CA ASN A 404 9.89 7.96 17.43
C ASN A 404 8.71 8.26 16.48
N GLN A 405 7.80 9.14 16.89
CA GLN A 405 6.57 9.43 16.15
C GLN A 405 6.84 10.17 14.84
N LEU A 406 6.18 9.71 13.78
CA LEU A 406 6.17 10.29 12.45
C LEU A 406 4.69 10.52 12.07
N LEU A 407 4.27 11.78 12.00
CA LEU A 407 2.87 12.15 11.76
C LEU A 407 2.63 12.35 10.25
N PRO A 408 1.84 11.50 9.58
CA PRO A 408 1.55 11.66 8.14
C PRO A 408 0.87 13.01 7.87
N GLN A 409 1.53 13.87 7.09
CA GLN A 409 1.02 15.18 6.66
C GLN A 409 1.96 15.81 5.63
N GLY A 410 1.41 16.65 4.76
CA GLY A 410 2.17 17.42 3.76
C GLY A 410 1.65 17.18 2.34
N ASP A 411 2.44 17.59 1.35
CA ASP A 411 2.18 17.30 -0.06
C ASP A 411 2.59 15.85 -0.39
N GLU A 412 1.69 15.11 -1.01
CA GLU A 412 1.92 13.72 -1.44
C GLU A 412 2.77 13.63 -2.72
N THR A 413 3.07 14.75 -3.36
CA THR A 413 3.90 14.86 -4.57
C THR A 413 5.36 14.52 -4.26
N PRO A 414 5.94 13.44 -4.81
CA PRO A 414 7.33 13.07 -4.59
C PRO A 414 8.27 14.19 -5.04
N GLN A 415 9.27 14.51 -4.22
CA GLN A 415 10.26 15.54 -4.51
C GLN A 415 11.54 14.90 -5.06
N THR A 416 12.02 15.37 -6.22
CA THR A 416 13.28 14.89 -6.78
C THR A 416 14.47 15.35 -5.95
N SER A 417 15.46 14.47 -5.79
CA SER A 417 16.63 14.71 -4.94
C SER A 417 17.84 13.92 -5.40
N GLY A 418 19.04 14.28 -4.93
CA GLY A 418 20.27 13.49 -5.16
C GLY A 418 20.36 12.20 -4.35
N ASN A 419 19.26 11.72 -3.76
CA ASN A 419 19.25 10.59 -2.85
C ASN A 419 19.36 9.26 -3.61
N ARG A 420 20.47 8.54 -3.40
CA ARG A 420 20.80 7.21 -3.96
C ARG A 420 20.03 6.05 -3.31
N LEU A 421 19.29 6.29 -2.23
CA LEU A 421 18.49 5.25 -1.59
C LEU A 421 17.26 4.91 -2.41
N CYS A 422 17.01 3.62 -2.56
CA CYS A 422 15.82 3.03 -3.17
C CYS A 422 14.96 2.37 -2.08
N GLY A 423 13.71 2.07 -2.40
CA GLY A 423 12.83 1.29 -1.53
C GLY A 423 11.67 0.66 -2.29
N THR A 424 10.94 -0.23 -1.62
CA THR A 424 9.69 -0.82 -2.09
C THR A 424 8.64 -0.70 -1.00
N TYR A 425 7.36 -0.55 -1.37
CA TYR A 425 6.26 -0.55 -0.39
C TYR A 425 6.04 -1.96 0.17
N PHE A 426 5.96 -2.95 -0.73
CA PHE A 426 5.78 -4.36 -0.39
C PHE A 426 7.11 -5.13 -0.40
N GLY A 427 7.11 -6.31 0.23
CA GLY A 427 8.22 -7.25 0.10
C GLY A 427 8.31 -7.78 -1.33
N ALA A 428 9.51 -7.80 -1.91
CA ALA A 428 9.71 -8.15 -3.32
C ALA A 428 10.89 -9.11 -3.49
N ALA A 429 10.73 -10.13 -4.34
CA ALA A 429 11.85 -10.98 -4.75
C ALA A 429 12.90 -10.15 -5.50
N ILE A 430 14.19 -10.40 -5.26
CA ILE A 430 15.29 -9.66 -5.92
C ILE A 430 15.29 -9.92 -7.43
N ASN A 431 14.98 -11.15 -7.85
CA ASN A 431 14.96 -11.51 -9.26
C ASN A 431 13.82 -10.79 -10.01
N GLY A 432 14.17 -9.96 -10.98
CA GLY A 432 13.21 -9.18 -11.77
C GLY A 432 12.71 -7.90 -11.10
N LEU A 433 13.29 -7.50 -9.96
CA LEU A 433 12.95 -6.25 -9.29
C LEU A 433 13.61 -5.04 -9.98
N GLU A 434 12.78 -4.09 -10.40
CA GLU A 434 13.20 -2.75 -10.80
C GLU A 434 12.80 -1.74 -9.70
N VAL A 435 13.71 -0.85 -9.31
CA VAL A 435 13.44 0.24 -8.35
C VAL A 435 14.00 1.56 -8.84
N LYS A 436 13.56 2.67 -8.24
CA LYS A 436 14.07 4.00 -8.52
C LYS A 436 14.74 4.63 -7.31
N ASP A 437 15.76 5.45 -7.58
CA ASP A 437 16.34 6.36 -6.58
C ASP A 437 15.55 7.68 -6.50
N GLY A 438 15.97 8.59 -5.63
CA GLY A 438 15.34 9.91 -5.45
C GLY A 438 15.49 10.86 -6.65
N ALA A 439 16.35 10.55 -7.63
CA ALA A 439 16.46 11.28 -8.88
C ALA A 439 15.56 10.67 -9.99
N GLY A 440 14.91 9.52 -9.71
CA GLY A 440 14.05 8.80 -10.64
C GLY A 440 14.79 7.82 -11.56
N ASN A 441 16.10 7.59 -11.35
CA ASN A 441 16.89 6.64 -12.13
C ASN A 441 16.42 5.21 -11.82
N ALA A 442 16.08 4.44 -12.86
CA ALA A 442 15.66 3.05 -12.70
C ALA A 442 16.86 2.09 -12.63
N TYR A 443 16.83 1.15 -11.69
CA TYR A 443 17.85 0.12 -11.48
C TYR A 443 17.23 -1.27 -11.42
N ASN A 444 17.76 -2.19 -12.21
CA ASN A 444 17.54 -3.62 -12.01
C ASN A 444 18.34 -4.08 -10.78
N VAL A 445 17.64 -4.60 -9.77
CA VAL A 445 18.25 -5.08 -8.54
C VAL A 445 18.82 -6.48 -8.76
N THR A 446 20.06 -6.69 -8.32
CA THR A 446 20.73 -7.98 -8.33
C THR A 446 21.34 -8.23 -6.96
N HIS A 447 21.68 -9.49 -6.67
CA HIS A 447 22.35 -9.84 -5.42
C HIS A 447 23.71 -9.15 -5.26
N ASP A 448 24.40 -8.86 -6.37
CA ASP A 448 25.70 -8.21 -6.38
C ASP A 448 25.65 -6.69 -6.19
N ASN A 449 24.60 -6.01 -6.67
CA ASN A 449 24.50 -4.55 -6.60
C ASN A 449 23.71 -4.01 -5.40
N VAL A 450 22.87 -4.83 -4.75
CA VAL A 450 22.06 -4.39 -3.60
C VAL A 450 22.88 -4.39 -2.31
N ARG A 451 22.69 -3.36 -1.48
CA ARG A 451 23.25 -3.27 -0.13
C ARG A 451 22.13 -2.93 0.86
N ALA A 452 21.88 -3.82 1.81
CA ALA A 452 20.86 -3.64 2.84
C ALA A 452 21.43 -2.93 4.06
N PHE A 453 20.62 -2.10 4.72
CA PHE A 453 21.02 -1.41 5.93
C PHE A 453 21.20 -2.39 7.09
N ASN A 454 22.38 -2.40 7.71
CA ASN A 454 22.74 -3.33 8.78
C ASN A 454 23.91 -2.76 9.62
N ILE A 455 24.40 -3.56 10.56
CA ILE A 455 25.52 -3.25 11.45
C ILE A 455 26.47 -4.45 11.53
N ASN A 456 27.78 -4.21 11.57
CA ASN A 456 28.76 -5.30 11.70
C ASN A 456 29.22 -5.48 13.16
N THR A 457 28.49 -6.32 13.92
CA THR A 457 28.78 -6.58 15.33
C THR A 457 30.05 -7.38 15.61
N ALA A 458 30.67 -7.97 14.58
CA ALA A 458 31.95 -8.69 14.71
C ALA A 458 33.17 -7.74 14.61
N ASP A 459 32.98 -6.56 14.03
CA ASP A 459 33.98 -5.49 14.03
C ASP A 459 33.89 -4.72 15.35
N ALA A 460 35.03 -4.50 16.01
CA ALA A 460 35.07 -3.77 17.27
C ALA A 460 34.43 -2.37 17.17
N ARG A 461 34.51 -1.71 16.01
CA ARG A 461 33.87 -0.40 15.77
C ARG A 461 32.35 -0.46 15.67
N ASN A 462 31.77 -1.65 15.51
CA ASN A 462 30.34 -1.87 15.29
C ASN A 462 29.75 -0.91 14.23
N PRO A 463 30.38 -0.79 13.03
CA PRO A 463 29.99 0.21 12.05
C PRO A 463 28.58 -0.06 11.52
N ILE A 464 27.81 1.03 11.38
CA ILE A 464 26.47 1.06 10.78
C ILE A 464 26.61 1.47 9.31
N GLY A 465 25.83 0.85 8.43
CA GLY A 465 25.94 1.11 7.00
C GLY A 465 25.14 0.17 6.12
N PHE A 466 25.46 0.18 4.83
CA PHE A 466 24.83 -0.64 3.81
C PHE A 466 25.76 -1.80 3.43
N TYR A 467 25.33 -3.03 3.70
CA TYR A 467 26.11 -4.27 3.56
C TYR A 467 25.58 -5.16 2.45
N LYS A 468 26.48 -5.90 1.77
CA LYS A 468 26.06 -6.91 0.78
C LYS A 468 25.21 -7.99 1.45
N LEU A 469 24.12 -8.37 0.78
CA LEU A 469 23.26 -9.46 1.24
C LEU A 469 24.00 -10.81 1.28
N ASN A 470 23.52 -11.72 2.13
CA ASN A 470 23.88 -13.13 2.07
C ASN A 470 23.15 -13.77 0.86
N SER A 471 23.79 -14.69 0.12
CA SER A 471 23.23 -15.38 -1.05
C SER A 471 21.94 -16.16 -0.79
N ALA A 472 21.66 -16.51 0.47
CA ALA A 472 20.40 -17.12 0.87
C ALA A 472 19.22 -16.12 0.94
N VAL A 473 19.46 -14.80 0.93
CA VAL A 473 18.42 -13.78 0.92
C VAL A 473 17.91 -13.57 -0.50
N THR A 474 16.67 -13.98 -0.75
CA THR A 474 16.02 -13.95 -2.07
C THR A 474 15.08 -12.77 -2.29
N SER A 475 14.75 -12.01 -1.24
CA SER A 475 13.82 -10.87 -1.27
C SER A 475 14.30 -9.69 -0.43
N VAL A 476 13.81 -8.50 -0.76
CA VAL A 476 13.93 -7.29 0.07
C VAL A 476 12.62 -7.05 0.84
N PRO A 477 12.69 -6.61 2.11
CA PRO A 477 11.50 -6.31 2.89
C PRO A 477 10.83 -4.99 2.46
N GLY A 478 9.50 -4.96 2.54
CA GLY A 478 8.71 -3.75 2.31
C GLY A 478 8.98 -2.64 3.33
N ASN A 479 8.73 -1.42 2.91
CA ASN A 479 8.92 -0.18 3.65
C ASN A 479 10.32 0.04 4.24
N LYS A 480 11.36 -0.51 3.61
CA LYS A 480 12.76 -0.33 4.01
C LYS A 480 13.55 0.31 2.87
N ALA A 481 14.43 1.23 3.23
CA ALA A 481 15.40 1.78 2.29
C ALA A 481 16.62 0.87 2.19
N PHE A 482 17.15 0.75 0.98
CA PHE A 482 18.39 0.05 0.65
C PHE A 482 19.15 0.83 -0.43
N LEU A 483 20.45 0.56 -0.57
CA LEU A 483 21.29 1.21 -1.56
C LEU A 483 21.48 0.27 -2.76
N VAL A 484 21.29 0.80 -3.97
CA VAL A 484 21.61 0.08 -5.22
C VAL A 484 22.84 0.71 -5.87
N LEU A 485 23.81 -0.13 -6.19
CA LEU A 485 25.10 0.26 -6.73
C LEU A 485 25.12 0.20 -8.26
N THR A 486 25.89 1.09 -8.86
CA THR A 486 26.31 0.95 -10.26
C THR A 486 27.33 -0.20 -10.40
N SER A 487 27.56 -0.66 -11.62
CA SER A 487 28.48 -1.78 -11.92
C SER A 487 29.92 -1.52 -11.47
N THR A 488 30.36 -0.27 -11.43
CA THR A 488 31.69 0.13 -10.95
C THR A 488 31.80 0.12 -9.42
N GLU A 489 30.75 0.55 -8.71
CA GLU A 489 30.68 0.59 -7.25
C GLU A 489 30.47 -0.80 -6.61
N ALA A 490 29.89 -1.75 -7.35
CA ALA A 490 29.47 -3.07 -6.85
C ALA A 490 30.60 -3.96 -6.28
N GLN A 491 31.87 -3.59 -6.49
CA GLN A 491 33.04 -4.27 -5.92
C GLN A 491 33.13 -4.15 -4.39
N ALA A 492 32.61 -3.07 -3.81
CA ALA A 492 32.66 -2.83 -2.37
C ALA A 492 31.64 -3.68 -1.60
N LYS A 493 32.09 -4.41 -0.57
CA LYS A 493 31.22 -5.28 0.24
C LYS A 493 30.30 -4.53 1.20
N SER A 494 30.67 -3.32 1.63
CA SER A 494 29.91 -2.50 2.57
C SER A 494 30.28 -1.02 2.48
N PHE A 495 29.30 -0.14 2.70
CA PHE A 495 29.49 1.31 2.84
C PHE A 495 29.04 1.78 4.23
N VAL A 496 29.99 2.23 5.06
CA VAL A 496 29.73 2.73 6.41
C VAL A 496 29.20 4.16 6.36
N LEU A 497 28.31 4.52 7.27
CA LEU A 497 27.83 5.90 7.38
C LEU A 497 28.92 6.81 7.98
N SER A 498 29.25 7.90 7.28
CA SER A 498 29.97 9.04 7.86
C SER A 498 28.98 10.18 8.06
N PHE A 499 28.74 10.56 9.32
CA PHE A 499 27.95 11.73 9.65
C PHE A 499 28.91 12.90 9.84
N ASP A 500 29.08 13.71 8.78
CA ASP A 500 30.11 14.76 8.75
C ASP A 500 29.73 16.03 9.56
N ASP A 501 28.60 16.00 10.29
CA ASP A 501 28.09 17.09 11.13
C ASP A 501 28.79 17.17 12.50
N GLY A 502 30.06 17.57 12.50
CA GLY A 502 30.47 18.65 13.42
C GLY A 502 30.68 18.37 14.92
N GLU A 503 30.82 17.13 15.39
CA GLU A 503 31.52 16.88 16.68
C GLU A 503 32.48 15.69 16.59
N THR A 504 33.75 15.93 16.93
CA THR A 504 34.85 14.96 16.81
C THR A 504 34.87 13.97 17.98
N THR A 505 33.75 13.28 18.25
CA THR A 505 33.70 12.24 19.30
C THR A 505 34.34 10.94 18.83
N GLY A 506 35.68 10.90 18.80
CA GLY A 506 36.43 9.64 18.75
C GLY A 506 37.23 9.34 17.48
N ILE A 507 37.46 10.30 16.59
CA ILE A 507 38.61 10.19 15.67
C ILE A 507 39.83 10.76 16.41
N GLU A 508 40.51 9.90 17.17
CA GLU A 508 41.91 10.17 17.49
C GLU A 508 42.64 10.38 16.17
N THR A 509 43.25 11.55 16.01
CA THR A 509 44.15 11.81 14.89
C THR A 509 45.42 11.01 15.16
N ILE A 510 45.40 9.72 14.80
CA ILE A 510 46.58 8.87 14.82
C ILE A 510 47.53 9.46 13.78
N ASN A 511 48.45 10.28 14.25
CA ASN A 511 49.65 10.64 13.52
C ASN A 511 50.24 9.35 12.98
N VAL A 512 50.28 9.22 11.66
CA VAL A 512 50.95 8.10 10.99
C VAL A 512 52.44 8.31 11.18
N GLU A 513 52.96 7.86 12.33
CA GLU A 513 54.35 7.50 12.45
C GLU A 513 54.62 6.40 11.42
N LYS A 514 55.11 6.81 10.25
CA LYS A 514 55.76 5.91 9.32
C LYS A 514 56.82 5.15 10.10
N ASN A 515 56.76 3.82 10.05
CA ASN A 515 57.93 3.00 10.31
C ASN A 515 58.97 3.30 9.23
N ALA A 516 59.77 4.33 9.45
CA ALA A 516 61.06 4.51 8.82
C ALA A 516 62.09 3.80 9.70
N THR A 517 62.50 2.62 9.27
CA THR A 517 63.83 2.10 9.63
C THR A 517 64.90 3.05 9.08
N GLU A 518 66.07 3.03 9.73
CA GLU A 518 67.33 3.69 9.36
C GLU A 518 67.56 5.11 9.93
N ASP A 519 68.64 5.22 10.70
CA ASP A 519 69.39 6.40 11.17
C ASP A 519 68.64 7.56 11.89
N GLY A 520 68.08 7.26 13.06
CA GLY A 520 67.60 8.27 14.01
C GLY A 520 68.73 8.95 14.81
N VAL A 521 68.70 10.28 14.88
CA VAL A 521 69.64 11.12 15.64
C VAL A 521 69.21 11.22 17.11
N TYR A 522 70.14 10.97 18.05
CA TYR A 522 69.88 11.12 19.49
C TYR A 522 70.03 12.56 19.97
N TYR A 523 69.22 12.94 20.95
CA TYR A 523 69.34 14.20 21.69
C TYR A 523 69.35 13.94 23.20
N ASP A 524 70.06 14.76 23.98
CA ASP A 524 69.93 14.75 25.44
C ASP A 524 68.64 15.43 25.91
N LEU A 525 68.37 15.39 27.23
CA LEU A 525 67.18 16.00 27.82
C LEU A 525 67.18 17.54 27.78
N GLN A 526 68.27 18.16 27.33
CA GLN A 526 68.43 19.59 27.09
C GLN A 526 68.30 19.95 25.60
N GLY A 527 67.99 18.97 24.73
CA GLY A 527 67.78 19.18 23.30
C GLY A 527 69.07 19.30 22.48
N ARG A 528 70.23 18.91 23.01
CA ARG A 528 71.50 18.90 22.28
C ARG A 528 71.70 17.56 21.58
N ARG A 529 72.14 17.58 20.32
CA ARG A 529 72.44 16.38 19.53
C ARG A 529 73.60 15.58 20.15
N VAL A 530 73.48 14.26 20.17
CA VAL A 530 74.48 13.31 20.69
C VAL A 530 74.74 12.25 19.63
N GLU A 531 76.00 12.08 19.20
CA GLU A 531 76.33 11.15 18.11
C GLU A 531 76.67 9.73 18.61
N HIS A 532 77.19 9.63 19.84
CA HIS A 532 77.51 8.37 20.50
C HIS A 532 76.87 8.33 21.90
N PRO A 533 75.57 7.97 22.01
CA PRO A 533 74.94 7.82 23.31
C PRO A 533 75.59 6.66 24.08
N THR A 534 75.88 6.89 25.36
CA THR A 534 76.32 5.84 26.29
C THR A 534 75.15 5.46 27.20
N ARG A 535 75.38 5.05 28.45
CA ARG A 535 74.29 4.70 29.38
C ARG A 535 73.54 5.95 29.83
N GLY A 536 72.25 6.04 29.51
CA GLY A 536 71.45 7.22 29.83
C GLY A 536 70.06 7.26 29.18
N ILE A 537 69.34 8.35 29.44
CA ILE A 537 68.03 8.66 28.84
C ILE A 537 68.25 9.71 27.75
N TYR A 538 67.77 9.41 26.54
CA TYR A 538 67.87 10.27 25.37
C TYR A 538 66.51 10.46 24.70
N ILE A 539 66.39 11.45 23.82
CA ILE A 539 65.26 11.61 22.91
C ILE A 539 65.67 11.08 21.53
N LEU A 540 64.88 10.17 20.99
CA LEU A 540 65.01 9.63 19.64
C LEU A 540 63.63 9.69 18.96
N ASN A 541 63.52 10.37 17.82
CA ASN A 541 62.25 10.56 17.10
C ASN A 541 61.09 11.05 18.00
N GLY A 542 61.37 12.00 18.90
CA GLY A 542 60.40 12.56 19.85
C GLY A 542 60.07 11.68 21.08
N LYS A 543 60.62 10.47 21.18
CA LYS A 543 60.37 9.52 22.27
C LYS A 543 61.56 9.42 23.21
N LYS A 544 61.30 9.30 24.52
CA LYS A 544 62.33 8.98 25.52
C LYS A 544 62.77 7.52 25.36
N VAL A 545 64.06 7.32 25.09
CA VAL A 545 64.70 6.00 25.00
C VAL A 545 65.76 5.87 26.10
N VAL A 546 65.97 4.64 26.59
CA VAL A 546 67.00 4.34 27.60
C VAL A 546 68.04 3.42 26.99
N ILE A 547 69.28 3.90 26.90
CA ILE A 547 70.44 3.11 26.50
C ILE A 547 71.05 2.49 27.75
N LYS A 548 71.28 1.17 27.72
CA LYS A 548 71.63 0.32 28.88
C LYS A 548 73.04 -0.28 28.77
#